data_AF-A0A661JEQ6-F1
#
_entry.id   AF-A0A661JEQ6-F1
#
_cell.length_a   1.000
_cell.length_b   1.000
_cell.length_c   1.000
_cell.angle_alpha   90.00
_cell.angle_beta   90.00
_cell.angle_gamma   90.00
#
_symmetry.space_group_name_H-M   'P 1'
#
loop_
_entity.id
_entity.type
_entity.pdbx_description
1 polymer ?
#
loop_
_entity_poly.entity_id
_entity_poly.type
_entity_poly.pdbx_seq_one_letter_code
_entity_poly.pdbx_strand_id
1 'polypeptide(L)'
;MLELHGDEMERLIVALGGQPGKGGRTRCFLHGGDNPTSFSYRPDGRWYCFVEGRGGNAVDLVMAARGCGYREDLEFLADLGIEEARLRINQGGMTDRKIKRTLKKIWRRQEDTRLIRRHAKHLMEVATRGIRLLMQTGSATDDHWDLYSRICSLGSRITKASRADASVVRMLERMQAATRGLLMEHPLGRIAPNTVRQITTNREVLDAMLRIKEEARQSSGSPESAAADR
;
A
#
# COMPACT_ATOMS: atom_id res chain seq x y z
N MET A 1 7.32 -15.53 -15.58
CA MET A 1 7.32 -14.20 -16.22
C MET A 1 7.06 -13.18 -15.15
N LEU A 2 7.86 -12.11 -15.09
CA LEU A 2 7.68 -11.01 -14.15
C LEU A 2 6.49 -10.17 -14.61
N GLU A 3 5.53 -9.95 -13.71
CA GLU A 3 4.32 -9.17 -13.98
C GLU A 3 4.42 -7.81 -13.29
N LEU A 4 4.07 -6.75 -14.01
CA LEU A 4 3.96 -5.40 -13.45
C LEU A 4 2.53 -5.10 -12.96
N HIS A 5 2.40 -4.15 -12.04
CA HIS A 5 1.13 -3.78 -11.43
C HIS A 5 0.96 -2.26 -11.29
N GLY A 6 -0.29 -1.80 -11.36
CA GLY A 6 -0.61 -0.39 -11.19
C GLY A 6 0.09 0.48 -12.23
N ASP A 7 0.90 1.43 -11.77
CA ASP A 7 1.65 2.38 -12.59
C ASP A 7 3.08 1.92 -12.94
N GLU A 8 3.47 0.71 -12.54
CA GLU A 8 4.85 0.22 -12.68
C GLU A 8 5.34 0.24 -14.13
N MET A 9 4.49 -0.12 -15.10
CA MET A 9 4.86 -0.06 -16.52
C MET A 9 5.10 1.37 -17.01
N GLU A 10 4.29 2.33 -16.56
CA GLU A 10 4.45 3.73 -16.95
C GLU A 10 5.72 4.32 -16.34
N ARG A 11 6.00 4.00 -15.06
CA ARG A 11 7.27 4.35 -14.40
C ARG A 11 8.48 3.73 -15.11
N LEU A 12 8.36 2.49 -15.57
CA LEU A 12 9.41 1.83 -16.35
C LEU A 12 9.67 2.56 -17.68
N ILE A 13 8.62 2.90 -18.42
CA ILE A 13 8.73 3.65 -19.67
C ILE A 13 9.44 4.99 -19.43
N VAL A 14 9.03 5.74 -18.40
CA VAL A 14 9.69 7.02 -18.03
C VAL A 14 11.16 6.81 -17.68
N ALA A 15 11.47 5.80 -16.86
CA ALA A 15 12.84 5.51 -16.44
C ALA A 15 13.76 5.11 -17.61
N LEU A 16 13.19 4.57 -18.70
CA LEU A 16 13.91 4.24 -19.93
C LEU A 16 13.94 5.39 -20.95
N GLY A 17 13.48 6.59 -20.59
CA GLY A 17 13.51 7.77 -21.45
C GLY A 17 12.29 7.90 -22.38
N GLY A 18 11.29 7.06 -22.23
CA GLY A 18 10.02 7.17 -22.93
C GLY A 18 9.03 8.12 -22.24
N GLN A 19 7.91 8.37 -22.91
CA GLN A 19 6.78 9.11 -22.34
C GLN A 19 5.53 8.24 -22.41
N PRO A 20 4.91 7.84 -21.28
CA PRO A 20 3.65 7.10 -21.31
C PRO A 20 2.57 7.90 -22.02
N GLY A 21 1.83 7.27 -22.92
CA GLY A 21 0.72 7.90 -23.63
C GLY A 21 -0.63 7.32 -23.19
N LYS A 22 -1.71 7.81 -23.80
CA LYS A 22 -3.06 7.38 -23.42
C LYS A 22 -3.39 6.01 -24.02
N GLY A 23 -4.16 5.21 -23.27
CA GLY A 23 -4.66 3.92 -23.75
C GLY A 23 -3.59 2.85 -23.97
N GLY A 24 -2.45 2.95 -23.28
CA GLY A 24 -1.35 1.99 -23.42
C GLY A 24 -0.62 2.11 -24.75
N ARG A 25 -0.54 3.31 -25.33
CA ARG A 25 0.19 3.56 -26.57
C ARG A 25 1.09 4.78 -26.45
N THR A 26 2.25 4.74 -27.09
CA THR A 26 3.16 5.89 -27.17
C THR A 26 4.10 5.81 -28.38
N ARG A 27 4.95 6.83 -28.55
CA ARG A 27 6.10 6.83 -29.44
C ARG A 27 7.12 5.80 -28.97
N CYS A 28 7.67 5.03 -29.89
CA CYS A 28 8.73 4.09 -29.55
C CYS A 28 10.04 4.82 -29.27
N PHE A 29 10.47 4.79 -28.01
CA PHE A 29 11.74 5.35 -27.55
C PHE A 29 12.94 4.44 -27.84
N LEU A 30 12.72 3.19 -28.27
CA LEU A 30 13.80 2.26 -28.63
C LEU A 30 14.46 2.61 -29.97
N HIS A 31 13.69 3.12 -30.94
CA HIS A 31 14.19 3.50 -32.27
C HIS A 31 14.03 4.99 -32.59
N GLY A 32 13.56 5.80 -31.63
CA GLY A 32 13.44 7.25 -31.79
C GLY A 32 12.39 7.72 -32.79
N GLY A 33 11.30 6.96 -32.97
CA GLY A 33 10.22 7.29 -33.91
C GLY A 33 9.28 8.39 -33.39
N ASP A 34 8.63 9.13 -34.30
CA ASP A 34 7.72 10.23 -33.98
C ASP A 34 6.22 9.80 -33.94
N ASN A 35 5.89 8.64 -34.50
CA ASN A 35 4.52 8.09 -34.51
C ASN A 35 4.06 7.75 -33.07
N PRO A 36 3.04 8.45 -32.54
CA PRO A 36 2.59 8.32 -31.15
C PRO A 36 1.87 7.01 -30.82
N THR A 37 1.71 6.11 -31.80
CA THR A 37 1.03 4.82 -31.63
C THR A 37 1.91 3.63 -32.01
N SER A 38 3.17 3.86 -32.35
CA SER A 38 4.13 2.84 -32.78
C SER A 38 4.50 1.84 -31.69
N PHE A 39 4.37 2.23 -30.42
CA PHE A 39 4.64 1.40 -29.25
C PHE A 39 3.35 1.16 -28.47
N SER A 40 3.01 -0.09 -28.20
CA SER A 40 1.90 -0.50 -27.35
C SER A 40 2.44 -1.14 -26.08
N TYR A 41 1.81 -0.87 -24.95
CA TYR A 41 2.14 -1.45 -23.66
C TYR A 41 0.90 -1.72 -22.81
N ARG A 42 1.03 -2.64 -21.87
CA ARG A 42 -0.01 -3.04 -20.93
C ARG A 42 0.45 -2.85 -19.48
N PRO A 43 -0.48 -2.62 -18.53
CA PRO A 43 -0.14 -2.49 -17.12
C PRO A 43 0.61 -3.70 -16.54
N ASP A 44 0.43 -4.89 -17.14
CA ASP A 44 1.11 -6.13 -16.74
C ASP A 44 2.57 -6.25 -17.20
N GLY A 45 3.08 -5.23 -17.92
CA GLY A 45 4.46 -5.16 -18.40
C GLY A 45 4.66 -5.71 -19.81
N ARG A 46 3.61 -6.19 -20.49
CA ARG A 46 3.72 -6.58 -21.89
C ARG A 46 3.83 -5.36 -22.80
N TRP A 47 4.67 -5.45 -23.82
CA TRP A 47 4.88 -4.39 -24.81
C TRP A 47 5.10 -4.93 -26.23
N TYR A 48 4.86 -4.07 -27.21
CA TYR A 48 5.13 -4.35 -28.63
C TYR A 48 5.38 -3.07 -29.41
N CYS A 49 6.41 -3.07 -30.25
CA CYS A 49 6.73 -2.02 -31.20
C CYS A 49 6.33 -2.48 -32.62
N PHE A 50 5.34 -1.82 -33.22
CA PHE A 50 4.79 -2.18 -34.53
C PHE A 50 5.72 -1.90 -35.71
N VAL A 51 6.72 -1.03 -35.55
CA VAL A 51 7.66 -0.68 -36.62
C VAL A 51 8.76 -1.74 -36.75
N GLU A 52 9.38 -2.11 -35.64
CA GLU A 52 10.48 -3.08 -35.61
C GLU A 52 10.00 -4.53 -35.46
N GLY A 53 8.71 -4.74 -35.15
CA GLY A 53 8.16 -6.07 -34.91
C GLY A 53 8.62 -6.74 -33.61
N ARG A 54 9.23 -5.98 -32.69
CA ARG A 54 9.78 -6.47 -31.41
C ARG A 54 8.77 -6.29 -30.27
N GLY A 55 8.75 -7.22 -29.32
CA GLY A 55 7.94 -7.11 -28.12
C GLY A 55 8.30 -8.18 -27.09
N GLY A 56 7.70 -8.09 -25.92
CA GLY A 56 8.00 -8.98 -24.81
C GLY A 56 7.38 -8.53 -23.51
N ASN A 57 7.98 -8.94 -22.40
CA ASN A 57 7.65 -8.50 -21.05
C ASN A 57 8.61 -7.38 -20.59
N ALA A 58 8.47 -6.94 -19.34
CA ALA A 58 9.26 -5.84 -18.77
C ALA A 58 10.78 -6.09 -18.81
N VAL A 59 11.22 -7.33 -18.60
CA VAL A 59 12.63 -7.76 -18.70
C VAL A 59 13.13 -7.53 -20.13
N ASP A 60 12.39 -8.03 -21.12
CA ASP A 60 12.75 -7.88 -22.54
C ASP A 60 12.83 -6.41 -22.96
N LEU A 61 11.97 -5.56 -22.38
CA LEU A 61 12.00 -4.12 -22.63
C LEU A 61 13.28 -3.47 -22.11
N VAL A 62 13.67 -3.78 -20.87
CA VAL A 62 14.89 -3.22 -20.26
C VAL A 62 16.12 -3.67 -21.04
N MET A 63 16.21 -4.96 -21.36
CA MET A 63 17.31 -5.50 -22.17
C MET A 63 17.36 -4.81 -23.55
N ALA A 64 16.22 -4.63 -24.22
CA ALA A 64 16.17 -3.95 -25.52
C ALA A 64 16.56 -2.47 -25.44
N ALA A 65 16.15 -1.76 -24.38
CA ALA A 65 16.43 -0.33 -24.21
C ALA A 65 17.88 -0.05 -23.76
N ARG A 66 18.45 -0.93 -22.94
CA ARG A 66 19.76 -0.71 -22.29
C ARG A 66 20.90 -1.54 -22.87
N GLY A 67 20.60 -2.58 -23.67
CA GLY A 67 21.61 -3.50 -24.19
C GLY A 67 22.31 -4.31 -23.09
N CYS A 68 21.61 -4.61 -22.00
CA CYS A 68 22.17 -5.29 -20.82
C CYS A 68 21.72 -6.76 -20.70
N GLY A 69 22.38 -7.52 -19.83
CA GLY A 69 22.03 -8.91 -19.52
C GLY A 69 20.91 -9.05 -18.49
N TYR A 70 20.43 -10.29 -18.30
CA TYR A 70 19.30 -10.60 -17.41
C TYR A 70 19.49 -10.13 -15.96
N ARG A 71 20.71 -10.27 -15.43
CA ARG A 71 20.98 -9.86 -14.05
C ARG A 71 20.89 -8.34 -13.88
N GLU A 72 21.47 -7.60 -14.82
CA GLU A 72 21.49 -6.13 -14.80
C GLU A 72 20.09 -5.55 -14.99
N ASP A 73 19.23 -6.21 -15.78
CA ASP A 73 17.83 -5.79 -15.90
C ASP A 73 17.05 -5.94 -14.60
N LEU A 74 17.27 -7.04 -13.87
CA LEU A 74 16.57 -7.28 -12.62
C LEU A 74 17.02 -6.25 -11.59
N GLU A 75 18.33 -5.95 -11.54
CA GLU A 75 18.90 -4.93 -10.65
C GLU A 75 18.25 -3.57 -10.93
N PHE A 76 18.13 -3.19 -12.21
CA PHE A 76 17.42 -1.96 -12.59
C PHE A 76 15.94 -1.95 -12.18
N LEU A 77 15.22 -3.04 -12.43
CA LEU A 77 13.80 -3.16 -12.04
C LEU A 77 13.64 -3.12 -10.52
N ALA A 78 14.56 -3.73 -9.76
CA ALA A 78 14.56 -3.70 -8.31
C ALA A 78 14.80 -2.29 -7.76
N ASP A 79 15.72 -1.53 -8.37
CA ASP A 79 16.00 -0.12 -8.05
C ASP A 79 14.80 0.78 -8.37
N LEU A 80 14.03 0.46 -9.41
CA LEU A 80 12.76 1.12 -9.72
C LEU A 80 11.63 0.77 -8.72
N GLY A 81 11.89 -0.16 -7.80
CA GLY A 81 10.97 -0.57 -6.75
C GLY A 81 10.08 -1.76 -7.11
N ILE A 82 10.38 -2.49 -8.20
CA ILE A 82 9.63 -3.69 -8.58
C ILE A 82 9.97 -4.85 -7.63
N GLU A 83 9.02 -5.20 -6.76
CA GLU A 83 9.25 -6.20 -5.71
C GLU A 83 9.59 -7.60 -6.24
N GLU A 84 9.01 -8.00 -7.37
CA GLU A 84 9.32 -9.31 -7.95
C GLU A 84 10.79 -9.39 -8.38
N ALA A 85 11.33 -8.33 -9.00
CA ALA A 85 12.73 -8.28 -9.40
C ALA A 85 13.67 -8.37 -8.19
N ARG A 86 13.38 -7.58 -7.14
CA ARG A 86 14.12 -7.62 -5.87
C ARG A 86 14.11 -9.02 -5.22
N LEU A 87 12.98 -9.72 -5.24
CA LEU A 87 12.89 -11.10 -4.75
C LEU A 87 13.71 -12.08 -5.59
N ARG A 88 13.66 -11.95 -6.92
CA ARG A 88 14.44 -12.79 -7.85
C ARG A 88 15.95 -12.64 -7.65
N ILE A 89 16.45 -11.44 -7.36
CA ILE A 89 17.88 -11.19 -7.06
C ILE A 89 18.27 -11.77 -5.71
N ASN A 90 17.54 -11.41 -4.65
CA ASN A 90 17.96 -11.68 -3.27
C ASN A 90 17.74 -13.13 -2.84
N GLN A 91 16.86 -13.86 -3.52
CA GLN A 91 16.43 -15.20 -3.11
C GLN A 91 16.63 -16.21 -4.23
N GLY A 92 17.83 -16.19 -4.83
CA GLY A 92 18.27 -17.16 -5.84
C GLY A 92 17.86 -18.59 -5.45
N GLY A 93 17.15 -19.27 -6.35
CA GLY A 93 16.62 -20.63 -6.10
C GLY A 93 15.18 -20.72 -5.59
N MET A 94 14.48 -19.59 -5.36
CA MET A 94 13.03 -19.68 -5.14
C MET A 94 12.27 -20.04 -6.42
N THR A 95 11.34 -20.99 -6.28
CA THR A 95 10.41 -21.32 -7.36
C THR A 95 9.43 -20.16 -7.60
N ASP A 96 8.95 -20.00 -8.84
CA ASP A 96 7.93 -19.01 -9.20
C ASP A 96 6.71 -19.06 -8.27
N ARG A 97 6.32 -20.27 -7.82
CA ARG A 97 5.22 -20.46 -6.86
C ARG A 97 5.51 -19.79 -5.51
N LYS A 98 6.74 -19.87 -5.01
CA LYS A 98 7.16 -19.26 -3.74
C LYS A 98 7.28 -17.74 -3.88
N ILE A 99 7.78 -17.24 -5.01
CA ILE A 99 7.80 -15.82 -5.35
C ILE A 99 6.37 -15.25 -5.37
N LYS A 100 5.46 -15.85 -6.14
CA LYS A 100 4.04 -15.42 -6.20
C LYS A 100 3.36 -15.41 -4.84
N ARG A 101 3.62 -16.43 -4.01
CA ARG A 101 3.08 -16.49 -2.64
C ARG A 101 3.63 -15.35 -1.77
N THR A 102 4.91 -15.02 -1.91
CA THR A 102 5.58 -13.95 -1.16
C THR A 102 5.07 -12.58 -1.59
N LEU A 103 4.98 -12.32 -2.90
CA LEU A 103 4.39 -11.09 -3.44
C LEU A 103 2.95 -10.89 -2.97
N LYS A 104 2.13 -11.93 -2.99
CA LYS A 104 0.76 -11.87 -2.47
C LYS A 104 0.70 -11.43 -1.00
N LYS A 105 1.67 -11.84 -0.17
CA LYS A 105 1.78 -11.37 1.23
C LYS A 105 2.22 -9.90 1.29
N ILE A 106 3.19 -9.50 0.48
CA ILE A 106 3.68 -8.10 0.40
C ILE A 106 2.54 -7.17 0.01
N TRP A 107 1.85 -7.43 -1.10
CA TRP A 107 0.74 -6.59 -1.57
C TRP A 107 -0.41 -6.54 -0.56
N ARG A 108 -0.72 -7.67 0.07
CA ARG A 108 -1.73 -7.70 1.13
C ARG A 108 -1.35 -6.78 2.30
N ARG A 109 -0.10 -6.82 2.76
CA ARG A 109 0.39 -5.93 3.82
C ARG A 109 0.36 -4.46 3.42
N GLN A 110 0.69 -4.15 2.17
CA GLN A 110 0.57 -2.80 1.63
C GLN A 110 -0.88 -2.33 1.63
N GLU A 111 -1.82 -3.17 1.21
CA GLU A 111 -3.25 -2.86 1.23
C GLU A 111 -3.80 -2.70 2.65
N ASP A 112 -3.45 -3.62 3.56
CA ASP A 112 -3.83 -3.52 4.98
C ASP A 112 -3.30 -2.21 5.61
N THR A 113 -2.07 -1.83 5.26
CA THR A 113 -1.49 -0.53 5.67
C THR A 113 -2.29 0.64 5.09
N ARG A 114 -2.67 0.57 3.82
CA ARG A 114 -3.46 1.62 3.14
C ARG A 114 -4.83 1.79 3.79
N LEU A 115 -5.52 0.69 4.07
CA LEU A 115 -6.82 0.67 4.75
C LEU A 115 -6.73 1.31 6.14
N ILE A 116 -5.73 0.91 6.94
CA ILE A 116 -5.51 1.46 8.28
C ILE A 116 -5.22 2.96 8.23
N ARG A 117 -4.35 3.42 7.33
CA ARG A 117 -4.05 4.86 7.18
C ARG A 117 -5.28 5.65 6.73
N ARG A 118 -6.06 5.11 5.79
CA ARG A 118 -7.31 5.74 5.32
C ARG A 118 -8.31 5.87 6.46
N HIS A 119 -8.48 4.82 7.26
CA HIS A 119 -9.38 4.83 8.40
C HIS A 119 -8.94 5.83 9.47
N ALA A 120 -7.63 5.89 9.78
CA ALA A 120 -7.11 6.89 10.71
C ALA A 120 -7.40 8.33 10.23
N LYS A 121 -7.21 8.64 8.94
CA LYS A 121 -7.58 9.96 8.39
C LYS A 121 -9.07 10.24 8.58
N HIS A 122 -9.92 9.27 8.27
CA HIS A 122 -11.36 9.41 8.46
C HIS A 122 -11.72 9.70 9.93
N LEU A 123 -11.09 9.02 10.89
CA LEU A 123 -11.33 9.29 12.32
C LEU A 123 -10.85 10.68 12.74
N MET A 124 -9.75 11.20 12.18
CA MET A 124 -9.33 12.60 12.40
C MET A 124 -10.35 13.60 11.86
N GLU A 125 -10.89 13.35 10.67
CA GLU A 125 -11.91 14.20 10.06
C GLU A 125 -13.20 14.20 10.88
N VAL A 126 -13.65 13.02 11.32
CA VAL A 126 -14.81 12.86 12.21
C VAL A 126 -14.60 13.62 13.52
N ALA A 127 -13.44 13.46 14.16
CA ALA A 127 -13.14 14.16 15.40
C ALA A 127 -13.10 15.68 15.24
N THR A 128 -12.53 16.16 14.13
CA THR A 128 -12.50 17.59 13.78
C THR A 128 -13.90 18.16 13.59
N ARG A 129 -14.80 17.40 12.96
CA ARG A 129 -16.21 17.81 12.82
C ARG A 129 -16.93 17.78 14.16
N GLY A 130 -16.71 16.74 14.98
CA GLY A 130 -17.30 16.60 16.30
C GLY A 130 -16.95 17.75 17.24
N ILE A 131 -15.65 18.09 17.36
CA ILE A 131 -15.22 19.19 18.23
C ILE A 131 -15.75 20.55 17.75
N ARG A 132 -15.83 20.76 16.43
CA ARG A 132 -16.40 21.99 15.86
C ARG A 132 -17.87 22.17 16.24
N LEU A 133 -18.66 21.09 16.21
CA LEU A 133 -20.08 21.12 16.61
C LEU A 133 -20.24 21.39 18.12
N LEU A 134 -19.39 20.78 18.95
CA LEU A 134 -19.34 21.05 20.39
C LEU A 134 -19.03 22.52 20.69
N MET A 135 -18.09 23.13 19.95
CA MET A 135 -17.78 24.56 20.08
C MET A 135 -18.96 25.44 19.67
N GLN A 136 -19.62 25.14 18.55
CA GLN A 136 -20.75 25.92 18.05
C GLN A 136 -21.98 25.89 18.98
N THR A 137 -22.13 24.81 19.75
CA THR A 137 -23.23 24.62 20.71
C THR A 137 -22.87 25.05 22.14
N GLY A 138 -21.64 25.55 22.37
CA GLY A 138 -21.17 25.92 23.71
C GLY A 138 -21.02 24.74 24.68
N SER A 139 -20.98 23.51 24.16
CA SER A 139 -20.94 22.27 24.95
C SER A 139 -19.54 21.63 25.03
N ALA A 140 -18.52 22.28 24.45
CA ALA A 140 -17.15 21.79 24.51
C ALA A 140 -16.59 21.89 25.93
N THR A 141 -15.92 20.83 26.38
CA THR A 141 -15.21 20.76 27.67
C THR A 141 -13.73 20.44 27.43
N ASP A 142 -12.91 20.57 28.47
CA ASP A 142 -11.48 20.21 28.39
C ASP A 142 -11.27 18.73 28.03
N ASP A 143 -12.12 17.84 28.56
CA ASP A 143 -12.10 16.40 28.22
C ASP A 143 -12.29 16.15 26.70
N HIS A 144 -13.16 16.92 26.05
CA HIS A 144 -13.37 16.82 24.61
C HIS A 144 -12.11 17.24 23.83
N TRP A 145 -11.42 18.28 24.30
CA TRP A 145 -10.16 18.74 23.71
C TRP A 145 -9.03 17.73 23.89
N ASP A 146 -8.94 17.09 25.04
CA ASP A 146 -7.97 16.03 25.32
C ASP A 146 -8.20 14.81 24.42
N LEU A 147 -9.46 14.40 24.27
CA LEU A 147 -9.84 13.33 23.35
C LEU A 147 -9.47 13.69 21.90
N TYR A 148 -9.81 14.91 21.46
CA TYR A 148 -9.48 15.41 20.13
C TYR A 148 -7.95 15.42 19.88
N SER A 149 -7.18 16.01 20.79
CA SER A 149 -5.72 16.09 20.72
C SER A 149 -5.08 14.70 20.63
N ARG A 150 -5.57 13.75 21.45
CA ARG A 150 -5.14 12.35 21.42
C ARG A 150 -5.45 11.67 20.08
N ILE A 151 -6.64 11.90 19.50
CA ILE A 151 -7.00 11.38 18.18
C ILE A 151 -6.05 11.93 17.12
N CYS A 152 -5.81 13.24 17.09
CA CYS A 152 -4.91 13.87 16.12
C CYS A 152 -3.46 13.37 16.24
N SER A 153 -2.96 13.22 17.47
CA SER A 153 -1.62 12.68 17.73
C SER A 153 -1.47 11.23 17.24
N LEU A 154 -2.43 10.36 17.57
CA LEU A 154 -2.44 8.97 17.11
C LEU A 154 -2.59 8.88 15.59
N GLY A 155 -3.52 9.64 15.00
CA GLY A 155 -3.75 9.67 13.57
C GLY A 155 -2.52 10.14 12.79
N SER A 156 -1.82 11.17 13.28
CA SER A 156 -0.56 11.64 12.66
C SER A 156 0.51 10.56 12.67
N ARG A 157 0.67 9.82 13.77
CA ARG A 157 1.64 8.72 13.88
C ARG A 157 1.30 7.56 12.96
N ILE A 158 0.02 7.16 12.90
CA ILE A 158 -0.45 6.07 12.05
C ILE A 158 -0.27 6.41 10.56
N THR A 159 -0.63 7.64 10.16
CA THR A 159 -0.55 8.07 8.76
C THR A 159 0.88 8.19 8.24
N LYS A 160 1.85 8.47 9.13
CA LYS A 160 3.29 8.52 8.81
C LYS A 160 4.00 7.18 8.91
N ALA A 161 3.43 6.17 9.57
CA ALA A 161 4.06 4.88 9.76
C ALA A 161 4.26 4.19 8.40
N SER A 162 5.49 3.78 8.05
CA SER A 162 5.85 3.17 6.76
C SER A 162 5.09 1.87 6.45
N ARG A 163 4.76 1.09 7.49
CA ARG A 163 3.94 -0.12 7.43
C ARG A 163 3.04 -0.22 8.65
N ALA A 164 1.91 -0.89 8.51
CA ALA A 164 1.09 -1.26 9.66
C ALA A 164 1.64 -2.53 10.32
N ASP A 165 2.01 -2.41 11.59
CA ASP A 165 2.43 -3.51 12.46
C ASP A 165 1.54 -3.59 13.71
N ALA A 166 1.86 -4.50 14.63
CA ALA A 166 1.11 -4.66 15.87
C ALA A 166 1.05 -3.36 16.72
N SER A 167 2.06 -2.49 16.65
CA SER A 167 2.07 -1.21 17.34
C SER A 167 1.10 -0.22 16.70
N VAL A 168 1.11 -0.13 15.37
CA VAL A 168 0.15 0.69 14.61
C VAL A 168 -1.29 0.24 14.88
N VAL A 169 -1.53 -1.07 14.93
CA VAL A 169 -2.84 -1.62 15.27
C VAL A 169 -3.28 -1.18 16.68
N ARG A 170 -2.42 -1.28 17.69
CA ARG A 170 -2.72 -0.78 19.05
C ARG A 170 -3.00 0.73 19.08
N MET A 171 -2.28 1.51 18.29
CA MET A 171 -2.54 2.95 18.15
C MET A 171 -3.93 3.20 17.56
N LEU A 172 -4.32 2.46 16.53
CA LEU A 172 -5.64 2.58 15.92
C LEU A 172 -6.75 2.19 16.90
N GLU A 173 -6.58 1.14 17.70
CA GLU A 173 -7.57 0.75 18.73
C GLU A 173 -7.77 1.86 19.76
N ARG A 174 -6.68 2.47 20.24
CA ARG A 174 -6.72 3.63 21.14
C ARG A 174 -7.40 4.84 20.50
N MET A 175 -7.18 5.04 19.21
CA MET A 175 -7.80 6.12 18.44
C MET A 175 -9.30 5.89 18.29
N GLN A 176 -9.72 4.69 17.92
CA GLN A 176 -11.13 4.29 17.84
C GLN A 176 -11.85 4.47 19.19
N ALA A 177 -11.21 4.09 20.30
CA ALA A 177 -11.77 4.30 21.64
C ALA A 177 -11.95 5.78 21.97
N ALA A 178 -10.94 6.62 21.69
CA ALA A 178 -11.04 8.06 21.90
C ALA A 178 -12.12 8.70 21.02
N THR A 179 -12.24 8.30 19.75
CA THR A 179 -13.30 8.78 18.86
C THR A 179 -14.68 8.38 19.35
N ARG A 180 -14.85 7.16 19.90
CA ARG A 180 -16.13 6.76 20.52
C ARG A 180 -16.48 7.65 21.71
N GLY A 181 -15.53 7.94 22.60
CA GLY A 181 -15.76 8.84 23.74
C GLY A 181 -16.25 10.21 23.27
N LEU A 182 -15.53 10.81 22.32
CA LEU A 182 -15.86 12.13 21.77
C LEU A 182 -17.26 12.17 21.12
N LEU A 183 -17.69 11.09 20.46
CA LEU A 183 -18.99 11.04 19.78
C LEU A 183 -20.17 10.68 20.69
N MET A 184 -19.93 10.00 21.81
CA MET A 184 -21.00 9.60 22.74
C MET A 184 -21.49 10.77 23.61
N GLU A 185 -20.64 11.79 23.80
CA GLU A 185 -20.94 13.01 24.56
C GLU A 185 -21.53 14.13 23.68
N HIS A 186 -21.99 13.78 22.47
CA HIS A 186 -22.43 14.74 21.46
C HIS A 186 -23.72 15.52 21.87
N PRO A 187 -23.77 16.85 21.66
CA PRO A 187 -24.78 17.73 22.24
C PRO A 187 -26.11 17.73 21.47
N LEU A 188 -26.14 17.34 20.19
CA LEU A 188 -27.38 17.21 19.40
C LEU A 188 -28.18 15.92 19.71
N GLY A 189 -28.00 15.36 20.90
CA GLY A 189 -28.49 14.04 21.30
C GLY A 189 -27.44 12.94 21.08
N ARG A 190 -27.57 11.84 21.84
CA ARG A 190 -26.70 10.66 21.70
C ARG A 190 -26.78 10.16 20.26
N ILE A 191 -25.69 10.27 19.51
CA ILE A 191 -25.56 9.57 18.21
C ILE A 191 -25.86 8.10 18.48
N ALA A 192 -26.74 7.49 17.68
CA ALA A 192 -27.13 6.11 17.89
C ALA A 192 -25.87 5.23 18.03
N PRO A 193 -25.75 4.38 19.08
CA PRO A 193 -24.54 3.61 19.33
C PRO A 193 -24.07 2.79 18.12
N ASN A 194 -25.02 2.33 17.30
CA ASN A 194 -24.73 1.62 16.06
C ASN A 194 -24.02 2.51 15.01
N THR A 195 -24.42 3.77 14.87
CA THR A 195 -23.77 4.73 13.97
C THR A 195 -22.35 5.04 14.44
N VAL A 196 -22.15 5.26 15.75
CA VAL A 196 -20.81 5.44 16.33
C VAL A 196 -19.93 4.21 16.08
N ARG A 197 -20.50 3.00 16.22
CA ARG A 197 -19.82 1.76 15.91
C ARG A 197 -19.45 1.66 14.42
N GLN A 198 -20.34 2.01 13.51
CA GLN A 198 -20.07 1.98 12.06
C GLN A 198 -18.97 2.96 11.65
N ILE A 199 -18.94 4.15 12.25
CA ILE A 199 -17.91 5.17 12.01
C ILE A 199 -16.55 4.68 12.53
N THR A 200 -16.53 4.10 13.75
CA THR A 200 -15.27 3.73 14.40
C THR A 200 -14.73 2.36 13.97
N THR A 201 -15.61 1.46 13.55
CA THR A 201 -15.28 0.07 13.21
C THR A 201 -15.72 -0.27 11.78
N ASN A 202 -14.77 -0.16 10.85
CA ASN A 202 -14.92 -0.65 9.49
C ASN A 202 -14.52 -2.14 9.42
N ARG A 203 -15.33 -2.98 8.78
CA ARG A 203 -15.09 -4.44 8.69
C ARG A 203 -13.77 -4.79 8.01
N GLU A 204 -13.46 -4.15 6.89
CA GLU A 204 -12.22 -4.42 6.15
C GLU A 204 -10.98 -4.05 6.98
N VAL A 205 -11.09 -2.95 7.73
CA VAL A 205 -10.04 -2.49 8.65
C VAL A 205 -9.88 -3.45 9.82
N LEU A 206 -10.97 -3.96 10.39
CA LEU A 206 -10.94 -4.97 11.44
C LEU A 206 -10.26 -6.26 10.96
N ASP A 207 -10.63 -6.73 9.77
CA ASP A 207 -10.03 -7.92 9.17
C ASP A 207 -8.52 -7.71 8.93
N ALA A 208 -8.10 -6.52 8.48
CA ALA A 208 -6.70 -6.14 8.34
C ALA A 208 -5.96 -6.14 9.69
N MET A 209 -6.55 -5.55 10.74
CA MET A 209 -5.99 -5.54 12.09
C MET A 209 -5.80 -6.96 12.64
N LEU A 210 -6.77 -7.84 12.44
CA LEU A 210 -6.69 -9.24 12.89
C LEU A 210 -5.56 -9.99 12.18
N ARG A 211 -5.42 -9.83 10.86
CA ARG A 211 -4.31 -10.41 10.10
C ARG A 211 -2.95 -9.95 10.63
N ILE A 212 -2.77 -8.65 10.84
CA ILE A 212 -1.50 -8.10 11.35
C ILE A 212 -1.17 -8.64 12.75
N LYS A 213 -2.18 -8.75 13.62
CA LYS A 213 -2.00 -9.34 14.96
C LYS A 213 -1.60 -10.81 14.88
N GLU A 214 -2.24 -11.58 14.01
CA GLU A 214 -1.95 -12.99 13.81
C GLU A 214 -0.52 -13.20 13.28
N GLU A 215 -0.10 -12.41 12.29
CA GLU A 215 1.27 -12.45 11.78
C GLU A 215 2.31 -12.08 12.85
N ALA A 216 2.01 -11.13 13.73
CA ALA A 216 2.89 -10.75 14.83
C ALA A 216 3.01 -11.86 15.90
N ARG A 217 1.93 -12.60 16.17
CA ARG A 217 1.94 -13.78 17.05
C ARG A 217 2.79 -14.90 16.47
N GLN A 218 2.61 -15.21 15.20
CA GLN A 218 3.41 -16.22 14.50
C GLN A 218 4.91 -15.87 14.46
N SER A 219 5.22 -14.57 14.39
CA SER A 219 6.62 -14.09 14.40
C SER A 219 7.25 -14.08 15.81
N SER A 220 6.45 -14.06 16.88
CA SER A 220 6.91 -14.08 18.27
C SER A 220 6.90 -15.48 18.89
N GLY A 221 6.17 -16.43 18.31
CA GLY A 221 6.12 -17.84 18.72
C GLY A 221 7.14 -18.76 18.07
N SER A 222 8.18 -18.24 17.40
CA SER A 222 9.34 -19.04 16.96
C SER A 222 10.60 -18.70 17.75
N PRO A 223 10.73 -19.32 18.93
CA PRO A 223 11.99 -19.91 19.34
C PRO A 223 11.80 -21.41 19.64
N GLU A 224 12.71 -22.25 19.12
CA GLU A 224 12.90 -23.66 19.53
C GLU A 224 11.81 -24.70 19.18
N SER A 225 11.91 -25.28 17.98
CA SER A 225 11.51 -26.69 17.76
C SER A 225 12.57 -27.49 16.99
N ALA A 226 13.83 -27.07 17.05
CA ALA A 226 14.98 -27.75 16.42
C ALA A 226 15.93 -28.39 17.46
N ALA A 227 15.46 -28.61 18.69
CA ALA A 227 16.23 -29.25 19.77
C ALA A 227 15.43 -30.38 20.44
N ALA A 228 14.79 -31.23 19.63
CA ALA A 228 14.24 -32.49 20.08
C ALA A 228 14.27 -33.49 18.92
N ASP A 229 15.48 -33.92 18.59
CA ASP A 229 15.79 -35.26 18.09
C ASP A 229 17.32 -35.42 18.26
N ARG A 230 17.68 -35.83 19.48
CA ARG A 230 18.94 -36.52 19.77
C ARG A 230 18.64 -38.01 19.76
#